data_AF-A0A915MT04-F1
#
_entry.id   AF-A0A915MT04-F1
#
_cell.length_a   1.000
_cell.length_b   1.000
_cell.length_c   1.000
_cell.angle_alpha   90.00
_cell.angle_beta   90.00
_cell.angle_gamma   90.00
#
_symmetry.space_group_name_H-M   'P 1'
#
loop_
_entity.id
_entity.type
_entity.pdbx_description
1 polymer ?
#
loop_
_entity_poly.entity_id
_entity_poly.type
_entity_poly.pdbx_seq_one_letter_code
_entity_poly.pdbx_strand_id
1 'polypeptide(L)' 'VKLTEFGKVQPVDSVIRHAELVGSYHPPELCERVPNENYSVTKQTDIWAIGILIAYCMKGKFPWQKATI' A
#
# COMPACT_ATOMS: atom_id res chain seq x y z
N VAL A 1 -13.62 0.07 16.34
CA VAL A 1 -12.45 -0.18 15.46
C VAL A 1 -11.45 0.94 15.68
N LYS A 2 -10.17 0.62 15.92
CA LYS A 2 -9.09 1.61 16.10
C LYS A 2 -7.92 1.20 15.21
N LEU A 3 -7.19 2.17 14.67
CA LEU A 3 -5.91 1.94 14.00
C LEU A 3 -4.80 1.86 15.05
N THR A 4 -3.84 0.97 14.81
CA THR A 4 -2.66 0.74 15.66
C THR A 4 -1.41 0.68 14.78
N GLU A 5 -0.21 0.64 15.38
CA GLU A 5 1.09 0.55 14.68
C GLU A 5 1.42 1.73 13.74
N PHE A 6 1.76 2.88 14.34
CA PHE A 6 2.10 4.11 13.59
C PHE A 6 3.58 4.22 13.18
N GLY A 7 4.38 3.16 13.35
CA GLY A 7 5.83 3.19 13.12
C GLY A 7 6.27 3.43 11.66
N LYS A 8 5.34 3.30 10.70
CA LYS A 8 5.59 3.58 9.27
C LYS A 8 4.82 4.80 8.74
N VAL A 9 4.13 5.55 9.61
CA VAL A 9 3.40 6.74 9.19
C VAL A 9 4.35 7.80 8.65
N GLN A 10 3.94 8.45 7.57
CA GLN A 10 4.66 9.55 6.97
C GLN A 10 3.74 10.77 6.86
N PRO A 11 4.26 11.99 7.00
CA PRO A 11 3.51 13.20 6.70
C PRO A 11 3.05 13.20 5.24
N VAL A 12 1.86 13.74 4.97
CA VAL A 12 1.41 13.96 3.59
C VAL A 12 2.37 14.93 2.90
N ASP A 13 2.64 14.68 1.62
CA ASP A 13 3.58 15.44 0.77
C ASP A 13 5.06 15.33 1.17
N SER A 14 5.41 14.46 2.13
CA SER A 14 6.82 14.16 2.41
C SER A 14 7.43 13.33 1.28
N VAL A 15 8.71 13.54 1.01
CA VAL A 15 9.45 12.76 0.01
C VAL A 15 10.19 11.64 0.71
N ILE A 16 9.88 10.40 0.34
CA ILE A 16 10.52 9.20 0.89
C ILE A 16 11.10 8.32 -0.20
N ARG A 17 12.07 7.49 0.18
CA ARG A 17 12.68 6.50 -0.71
C ARG A 17 11.80 5.24 -0.77
N HIS A 18 11.47 4.80 -1.97
CA HIS A 18 10.68 3.59 -2.21
C HIS A 18 11.42 2.33 -1.77
N ALA A 19 10.72 1.47 -1.03
CA ALA A 19 11.21 0.18 -0.57
C ALA A 19 11.08 -0.87 -1.69
N GLU A 20 12.10 -1.72 -1.84
CA GLU A 20 12.15 -2.76 -2.88
C GLU A 20 11.04 -3.83 -2.75
N LEU A 21 10.51 -4.03 -1.54
CA LEU A 21 9.49 -5.05 -1.27
C LEU A 21 8.10 -4.44 -1.23
N VAL A 22 7.28 -4.84 -2.21
CA VAL A 22 5.89 -4.40 -2.37
C VAL A 22 4.95 -5.51 -1.90
N GLY A 23 3.97 -5.18 -1.05
CA GLY A 23 3.09 -6.15 -0.39
C GLY A 23 1.64 -6.11 -0.88
N SER A 24 0.81 -7.03 -0.38
CA SER A 24 -0.61 -7.20 -0.76
C SER A 24 -1.57 -6.07 -0.37
N TYR A 25 -1.07 -4.94 0.09
CA TYR A 25 -1.88 -3.74 0.34
C TYR A 25 -1.42 -2.54 -0.50
N HIS A 26 -0.34 -2.70 -1.26
CA HIS A 26 0.23 -1.61 -2.04
C HIS A 26 -0.57 -1.38 -3.32
N PRO A 27 -0.67 -0.12 -3.75
CA PRO A 27 -1.34 0.24 -4.98
C PRO A 27 -0.42 0.03 -6.20
N PRO A 28 -0.98 -0.07 -7.41
CA PRO A 28 -0.22 -0.35 -8.63
C PRO A 28 0.88 0.68 -8.90
N GLU A 29 0.65 1.96 -8.65
CA GLU A 29 1.65 3.02 -8.84
C GLU A 29 2.88 2.87 -7.93
N LEU A 30 2.76 2.09 -6.85
CA LEU A 30 3.86 1.76 -5.95
C LEU A 30 4.50 0.42 -6.31
N CYS A 31 3.75 -0.50 -6.92
CA CYS A 31 4.27 -1.76 -7.47
C CYS A 31 5.13 -1.58 -8.72
N GLU A 32 4.78 -0.61 -9.56
CA GLU A 32 5.46 -0.32 -10.83
C GLU A 32 6.71 0.57 -10.66
N ARG A 33 6.93 1.09 -9.45
CA ARG A 33 8.00 2.04 -9.17
C ARG A 33 9.35 1.35 -9.10
N VAL A 34 10.40 2.06 -9.54
CA VAL A 34 11.77 1.54 -9.45
C VAL A 34 12.22 1.54 -7.98
N PRO A 35 12.81 0.43 -7.48
CA PRO A 35 13.40 0.40 -6.14
C PRO A 35 14.36 1.55 -5.92
N ASN A 36 14.33 2.16 -4.75
CA ASN A 36 15.17 3.31 -4.37
C ASN A 36 14.86 4.64 -5.05
N GLU A 37 13.81 4.72 -5.86
CA GLU A 37 13.30 6.00 -6.36
C GLU A 37 12.63 6.78 -5.23
N ASN A 38 12.78 8.11 -5.23
CA ASN A 38 12.08 8.97 -4.30
C ASN A 38 10.67 9.28 -4.80
N TYR A 39 9.71 9.35 -3.88
CA TYR A 39 8.34 9.72 -4.21
C TYR A 39 7.66 10.53 -3.12
N SER A 40 6.67 11.31 -3.52
CA SER A 40 5.82 12.05 -2.60
C SER A 40 4.76 11.14 -1.99
N VAL A 41 4.66 11.14 -0.67
CA VAL A 41 3.62 10.41 0.07
C VAL A 41 2.27 11.07 -0.17
N THR A 42 1.32 10.29 -0.68
CA THR A 42 -0.04 10.75 -0.92
C THR A 42 -1.05 9.95 -0.12
N LYS A 43 -2.24 10.55 0.11
CA LYS A 43 -3.36 9.87 0.77
C LYS A 43 -3.95 8.74 -0.07
N GLN A 44 -3.68 8.72 -1.38
CA GLN A 44 -4.23 7.73 -2.31
C GLN A 44 -3.75 6.32 -1.97
N THR A 45 -2.50 6.18 -1.52
CA THR A 45 -1.92 4.91 -1.09
C THR A 45 -2.70 4.29 0.08
N ASP A 46 -3.05 5.08 1.09
CA ASP A 46 -3.84 4.61 2.24
C ASP A 46 -5.28 4.28 1.85
N ILE A 47 -5.89 5.11 0.98
CA ILE A 47 -7.25 4.87 0.47
C ILE A 47 -7.32 3.54 -0.28
N TRP A 48 -6.32 3.24 -1.12
CA TRP A 48 -6.22 1.95 -1.79
C TRP A 48 -6.12 0.80 -0.77
N ALA A 49 -5.19 0.88 0.18
CA ALA A 49 -4.98 -0.15 1.19
C ALA A 49 -6.25 -0.44 2.01
N ILE A 50 -7.04 0.59 2.33
CA ILE A 50 -8.35 0.44 2.98
C ILE A 50 -9.33 -0.32 2.08
N GLY A 51 -9.37 -0.04 0.78
CA GLY A 51 -10.18 -0.78 -0.19
C GLY A 51 -9.84 -2.27 -0.21
N ILE A 52 -8.54 -2.60 -0.17
CA ILE A 52 -8.07 -3.99 -0.09
C ILE A 52 -8.48 -4.65 1.22
N LEU A 53 -8.36 -3.93 2.35
CA LEU A 53 -8.80 -4.42 3.65
C LEU A 53 -10.30 -4.75 3.66
N ILE A 54 -11.14 -3.87 3.11
CA ILE A 54 -12.60 -4.10 3.01
C ILE A 54 -12.87 -5.36 2.17
N ALA A 55 -12.24 -5.48 0.99
CA ALA A 55 -12.39 -6.65 0.14
C ALA A 55 -11.95 -7.94 0.84
N TYR A 56 -10.82 -7.90 1.56
CA TYR A 56 -10.32 -9.01 2.36
C TYR A 56 -11.30 -9.40 3.47
N CYS A 57 -11.83 -8.44 4.22
CA CYS A 57 -12.84 -8.70 5.26
C CYS A 57 -14.11 -9.34 4.69
N MET A 58 -14.51 -8.98 3.46
CA MET A 58 -15.70 -9.55 2.81
C MET A 58 -15.46 -10.94 2.22
N LYS A 59 -14.25 -11.24 1.74
CA LYS A 59 -13.96 -12.47 0.95
C LYS A 59 -13.08 -13.48 1.69
N GLY A 60 -12.44 -13.09 2.78
CA GLY A 60 -11.47 -13.90 3.52
C GLY A 60 -10.16 -14.18 2.77
N LYS A 61 -9.88 -13.45 1.68
CA LYS A 61 -8.69 -13.63 0.84
C LYS A 61 -8.32 -12.34 0.12
N PHE A 62 -7.05 -12.17 -0.22
CA PHE A 62 -6.61 -11.03 -1.02
C PHE A 62 -7.16 -11.12 -2.45
N PRO A 63 -7.50 -9.98 -3.09
CA PRO A 63 -8.12 -10.00 -4.43
C PRO A 63 -7.23 -10.69 -5.48
N TRP A 64 -5.92 -10.55 -5.37
CA TRP A 64 -4.93 -11.09 -6.30
C TRP A 64 -4.23 -12.38 -5.82
N GLN A 65 -4.75 -13.05 -4.80
CA GLN A 65 -4.13 -14.29 -4.31
C GLN A 65 -4.02 -15.39 -5.39
N LYS A 66 -4.86 -15.33 -6.44
CA LYS A 66 -4.82 -16.23 -7.59
C LYS A 66 -4.36 -15.55 -8.89
N ALA A 67 -3.85 -14.32 -8.79
CA ALA A 67 -3.31 -13.66 -9.97
C ALA A 67 -2.02 -14.38 -10.39
N THR A 68 -1.93 -14.74 -11.66
CA THR A 68 -0.72 -15.25 -12.30
C THR A 68 -0.16 -14.14 -13.17
N ILE A 69 1.17 -14.00 -13.22
CA ILE A 69 1.88 -13.16 -14.20
C ILE A 69 1.86 -13.86 -15.56
#